data_AF-A0A7T6XP69-F1
#
_entry.id   AF-A0A7T6XP69-F1
#
_cell.length_a   1.000
_cell.length_b   1.000
_cell.length_c   1.000
_cell.angle_alpha   90.00
_cell.angle_beta   90.00
_cell.angle_gamma   90.00
#
_symmetry.space_group_name_H-M   'P 1'
#
loop_
_entity.id
_entity.type
_entity.pdbx_description
1 polymer ?
#
loop_
_entity_poly.entity_id
_entity_poly.type
_entity_poly.pdbx_seq_one_letter_code
_entity_poly.pdbx_strand_id
1 'polypeptide(L)'
;MGGYLALRGAADPRIKAWISGWMSDSVFNSVVAVLSRQSFQLAWEFGHSMWVYGDTTPADVMRTMQKFTLKQSDDSEFLHKINGAVLVTGAQDTMYFTPDLNARRIFTRLTHLPEDRKALWVPSGVEFGGQQAKIGAIGVKQQRMFAWLDQQLEIHR
;
A
#
# COMPACT_ATOMS: atom_id res chain seq x y z
N MET A 1 -6.74 -0.71 -5.16
CA MET A 1 -5.78 -0.26 -6.18
C MET A 1 -5.82 1.26 -6.24
N GLY A 2 -4.96 1.91 -5.45
CA GLY A 2 -4.80 3.38 -5.45
C GLY A 2 -3.38 3.81 -5.04
N GLY A 3 -2.46 2.84 -4.94
CA GLY A 3 -1.13 3.08 -4.39
C GLY A 3 -0.32 4.08 -5.22
N TYR A 4 -0.49 4.11 -6.55
CA TYR A 4 0.40 4.82 -7.49
C TYR A 4 0.24 6.34 -7.36
N LEU A 5 -0.98 6.80 -7.09
CA LEU A 5 -1.28 8.19 -6.80
C LEU A 5 -0.96 8.57 -5.36
N ALA A 6 -1.14 7.66 -4.40
CA ALA A 6 -0.61 7.84 -3.05
C ALA A 6 0.93 8.01 -3.07
N LEU A 7 1.64 7.42 -4.03
CA LEU A 7 3.09 7.50 -4.22
C LEU A 7 3.61 8.80 -4.80
N ARG A 8 3.08 9.23 -5.95
CA ARG A 8 3.40 10.58 -6.42
C ARG A 8 2.87 11.59 -5.40
N GLY A 9 1.72 11.36 -4.77
CA GLY A 9 1.18 12.23 -3.74
C GLY A 9 2.05 12.45 -2.50
N ALA A 10 2.52 11.37 -1.88
CA ALA A 10 3.25 11.50 -0.63
C ALA A 10 4.68 12.03 -0.80
N ALA A 11 5.28 11.88 -2.00
CA ALA A 11 6.66 12.29 -2.28
C ALA A 11 6.80 13.53 -3.17
N ASP A 12 5.79 13.86 -3.99
CA ASP A 12 5.83 15.01 -4.90
C ASP A 12 5.65 16.32 -4.12
N PRO A 13 6.61 17.26 -4.22
CA PRO A 13 6.53 18.55 -3.55
C PRO A 13 5.22 19.31 -3.81
N ARG A 14 4.60 19.13 -4.97
CA ARG A 14 3.33 19.78 -5.34
C ARG A 14 2.15 19.24 -4.54
N ILE A 15 2.16 17.95 -4.24
CA ILE A 15 1.09 17.31 -3.47
C ILE A 15 1.31 17.57 -1.98
N LYS A 16 2.56 17.64 -1.51
CA LYS A 16 2.88 18.17 -0.18
C LYS A 16 2.43 19.62 -0.01
N ALA A 17 2.64 20.47 -1.02
CA ALA A 17 2.19 21.87 -1.00
C ALA A 17 0.65 22.01 -1.00
N TRP A 18 -0.06 21.11 -1.69
CA TRP A 18 -1.52 21.04 -1.60
C TRP A 18 -1.99 20.55 -0.23
N ILE A 19 -1.40 19.47 0.31
CA ILE A 19 -1.71 18.97 1.66
C ILE A 19 -1.42 20.04 2.73
N SER A 20 -0.36 20.84 2.58
CA SER A 20 -0.03 21.93 3.49
C SER A 20 -0.93 23.17 3.33
N GLY A 21 -1.92 23.14 2.44
CA GLY A 21 -2.86 24.23 2.19
C GLY A 21 -2.30 25.39 1.36
N TRP A 22 -1.11 25.24 0.79
CA TRP A 22 -0.47 26.28 -0.04
C TRP A 22 -1.03 26.33 -1.47
N MET A 23 -1.75 25.27 -1.88
CA MET A 23 -2.48 25.17 -3.14
C MET A 23 -3.94 24.86 -2.86
N SER A 24 -4.88 25.52 -3.55
CA SER A 24 -6.31 25.25 -3.41
C SER A 24 -6.72 23.95 -4.09
N ASP A 25 -7.84 23.37 -3.63
CA ASP A 25 -8.45 22.21 -4.27
C ASP A 25 -8.80 22.44 -5.73
N SER A 26 -9.23 23.66 -6.09
CA SER A 26 -9.54 24.02 -7.48
C SER A 26 -8.31 23.89 -8.40
N VAL A 27 -7.14 24.32 -7.93
CA VAL A 27 -5.88 24.19 -8.68
C VAL A 27 -5.49 22.73 -8.79
N PHE A 28 -5.52 21.98 -7.69
CA PHE A 28 -5.20 20.54 -7.68
C PHE A 28 -6.10 19.75 -8.65
N ASN A 29 -7.43 19.94 -8.53
CA ASN A 29 -8.41 19.28 -9.39
C ASN A 29 -8.23 19.63 -10.88
N SER A 30 -7.90 20.90 -11.19
CA SER A 30 -7.64 21.33 -12.57
C SER A 30 -6.40 20.65 -13.16
N VAL A 31 -5.32 20.57 -12.38
CA VAL A 31 -4.08 19.88 -12.80
C VAL A 31 -4.35 18.40 -13.04
N VAL A 32 -5.04 17.72 -12.12
CA VAL A 32 -5.41 16.30 -12.28
C VAL A 32 -6.31 16.11 -13.50
N ALA A 33 -7.26 17.00 -13.76
CA ALA A 33 -8.13 16.92 -14.92
C ALA A 33 -7.35 17.03 -16.24
N VAL A 34 -6.38 17.94 -16.32
CA VAL A 34 -5.52 18.10 -17.51
C VAL A 34 -4.66 16.87 -17.73
N LEU A 35 -3.97 16.40 -16.69
CA LEU A 35 -3.08 15.24 -16.80
C LEU A 35 -3.86 13.94 -17.11
N SER A 36 -5.07 13.79 -16.56
CA SER A 36 -5.94 12.64 -16.83
C SER A 36 -6.32 12.52 -18.30
N ARG A 37 -6.43 13.64 -19.04
CA ARG A 37 -6.71 13.60 -20.49
C ARG A 37 -5.58 12.97 -21.31
N GLN A 38 -4.36 13.01 -20.79
CA GLN A 38 -3.16 12.49 -21.48
C GLN A 38 -2.70 11.14 -20.93
N SER A 39 -3.19 10.74 -19.76
CA SER A 39 -2.80 9.49 -19.09
C SER A 39 -4.05 8.68 -18.75
N PHE A 40 -4.26 7.60 -19.51
CA PHE A 40 -5.31 6.63 -19.20
C PHE A 40 -5.16 6.08 -17.77
N GLN A 41 -3.93 5.75 -17.35
CA GLN A 41 -3.67 5.24 -16.01
C GLN A 41 -4.15 6.24 -14.94
N LEU A 42 -3.79 7.53 -15.08
CA LEU A 42 -4.19 8.55 -14.12
C LEU A 42 -5.72 8.76 -14.09
N ALA A 43 -6.35 8.81 -15.26
CA ALA A 43 -7.81 8.93 -15.37
C ALA A 43 -8.53 7.75 -14.73
N TRP A 44 -8.03 6.53 -14.98
CA TRP A 44 -8.59 5.31 -14.41
C TRP A 44 -8.39 5.26 -12.90
N GLU A 45 -7.21 5.58 -12.39
CA GLU A 45 -6.91 5.52 -10.96
C GLU A 45 -7.76 6.53 -10.15
N PHE A 46 -7.86 7.78 -10.59
CA PHE A 46 -8.71 8.76 -9.91
C PHE A 46 -10.20 8.49 -10.11
N GLY A 47 -10.64 8.16 -11.32
CA GLY A 47 -12.05 7.86 -11.59
C GLY A 47 -12.54 6.64 -10.83
N HIS A 48 -11.74 5.58 -10.78
CA HIS A 48 -12.05 4.39 -9.99
C HIS A 48 -12.03 4.69 -8.48
N SER A 49 -11.06 5.48 -8.00
CA SER A 49 -11.01 5.86 -6.58
C SER A 49 -12.21 6.71 -6.18
N MET A 50 -12.61 7.68 -7.02
CA MET A 50 -13.83 8.49 -6.81
C MET A 50 -15.06 7.59 -6.70
N TRP A 51 -15.20 6.60 -7.60
CA TRP A 51 -16.30 5.64 -7.54
C TRP A 51 -16.27 4.75 -6.29
N VAL A 52 -15.10 4.20 -5.93
CA VAL A 52 -14.94 3.34 -4.74
C VAL A 52 -15.22 4.09 -3.44
N TYR A 53 -14.78 5.34 -3.35
CA TYR A 53 -14.91 6.14 -2.12
C TYR A 53 -16.20 6.96 -2.06
N GLY A 54 -16.94 7.08 -3.16
CA GLY A 54 -18.10 7.98 -3.26
C GLY A 54 -17.72 9.46 -3.29
N ASP A 55 -16.47 9.76 -3.65
CA ASP A 55 -15.93 11.11 -3.71
C ASP A 55 -16.18 11.74 -5.08
N THR A 56 -16.40 13.05 -5.12
CA THR A 56 -16.73 13.78 -6.36
C THR A 56 -15.55 14.51 -6.99
N THR A 57 -14.43 14.62 -6.26
CA THR A 57 -13.20 15.25 -6.76
C THR A 57 -11.93 14.47 -6.42
N PRO A 58 -10.85 14.60 -7.23
CA PRO A 58 -9.53 14.05 -6.89
C PRO A 58 -8.99 14.52 -5.53
N ALA A 59 -9.23 15.78 -5.16
CA ALA A 59 -8.86 16.32 -3.86
C ALA A 59 -9.53 15.56 -2.71
N ASP A 60 -10.83 15.26 -2.84
CA ASP A 60 -11.57 14.47 -1.85
C ASP A 60 -11.04 13.05 -1.75
N VAL A 61 -10.75 12.40 -2.89
CA VAL A 61 -10.10 11.07 -2.90
C VAL A 61 -8.81 11.07 -2.09
N MET A 62 -7.94 12.06 -2.30
CA MET A 62 -6.66 12.14 -1.59
C MET A 62 -6.85 12.40 -0.09
N ARG A 63 -7.88 13.15 0.32
CA ARG A 63 -8.24 13.30 1.75
C ARG A 63 -8.82 12.02 2.33
N THR A 64 -9.68 11.33 1.60
CA THR A 64 -10.26 10.06 2.02
C THR A 64 -9.17 8.99 2.19
N MET A 65 -8.20 8.94 1.27
CA MET A 65 -7.04 8.04 1.39
C MET A 65 -6.23 8.26 2.67
N GLN A 66 -6.09 9.50 3.14
CA GLN A 66 -5.37 9.82 4.39
C GLN A 66 -6.07 9.29 5.65
N LYS A 67 -7.39 9.03 5.59
CA LYS A 67 -8.14 8.42 6.70
C LYS A 67 -7.74 6.95 6.91
N PHE A 68 -7.25 6.27 5.88
CA PHE A 68 -6.78 4.89 5.98
C PHE A 68 -5.34 4.86 6.46
N THR A 69 -5.16 4.76 7.77
CA THR A 69 -3.86 4.72 8.41
C THR A 69 -3.85 3.70 9.53
N LEU A 70 -2.66 3.15 9.81
CA LEU A 70 -2.42 2.30 10.98
C LEU A 70 -2.12 3.12 12.23
N LYS A 71 -1.93 4.44 12.10
CA LYS A 71 -1.80 5.36 13.24
C LYS A 71 -3.17 5.64 13.85
N GLN A 72 -3.23 5.66 15.17
CA GLN A 72 -4.42 6.03 15.94
C GLN A 72 -4.32 7.48 16.40
N SER A 73 -5.42 8.03 16.89
CA SER A 73 -5.52 9.43 17.35
C SER A 73 -4.74 9.70 18.63
N ASP A 74 -4.38 8.66 19.38
CA ASP A 74 -3.59 8.71 20.61
C ASP A 74 -2.08 8.50 20.36
N ASP A 75 -1.64 8.69 19.11
CA ASP A 75 -0.28 8.41 18.62
C ASP A 75 0.16 6.93 18.71
N SER A 76 -0.72 6.01 19.13
CA SER A 76 -0.43 4.57 19.09
C SER A 76 -0.56 4.01 17.68
N GLU A 77 0.10 2.87 17.40
CA GLU A 77 -0.06 2.15 16.14
C GLU A 77 -0.97 0.94 16.34
N PHE A 78 -1.96 0.78 15.46
CA PHE A 78 -2.88 -0.36 15.44
C PHE A 78 -2.15 -1.71 15.34
N LEU A 79 -0.94 -1.72 14.77
CA LEU A 79 -0.10 -2.91 14.66
C LEU A 79 0.15 -3.59 16.02
N HIS A 80 0.21 -2.83 17.12
CA HIS A 80 0.39 -3.38 18.46
C HIS A 80 -0.80 -4.20 18.98
N LYS A 81 -1.97 -4.09 18.33
CA LYS A 81 -3.16 -4.88 18.69
C LYS A 81 -3.17 -6.26 18.01
N ILE A 82 -2.25 -6.54 17.10
CA ILE A 82 -2.18 -7.82 16.39
C ILE A 82 -1.47 -8.86 17.27
N ASN A 83 -2.18 -9.89 17.70
CA ASN A 83 -1.60 -10.98 18.53
C ASN A 83 -1.38 -12.30 17.75
N GLY A 84 -1.92 -12.39 16.53
CA GLY A 84 -1.79 -13.57 15.67
C GLY A 84 -0.44 -13.63 14.94
N ALA A 85 -0.14 -14.78 14.35
CA ALA A 85 1.02 -14.90 13.45
C ALA A 85 0.82 -14.04 12.20
N VAL A 86 1.90 -13.40 11.73
CA VAL A 86 1.84 -12.46 10.60
C VAL A 86 2.88 -12.79 9.54
N LEU A 87 2.41 -13.06 8.32
CA LEU A 87 3.26 -13.06 7.13
C LEU A 87 3.11 -11.73 6.40
N VAL A 88 4.13 -10.89 6.47
CA VAL A 88 4.19 -9.64 5.71
C VAL A 88 4.81 -9.91 4.35
N THR A 89 4.10 -9.57 3.27
CA THR A 89 4.62 -9.71 1.91
C THR A 89 4.75 -8.35 1.24
N GLY A 90 5.84 -8.17 0.49
CA GLY A 90 6.09 -6.97 -0.31
C GLY A 90 6.68 -7.33 -1.66
N ALA A 91 6.70 -6.39 -2.61
CA ALA A 91 7.17 -6.60 -3.98
C ALA A 91 8.40 -5.71 -4.21
N GLN A 92 9.57 -6.30 -4.49
CA GLN A 92 10.78 -5.51 -4.75
C GLN A 92 10.67 -4.74 -6.07
N ASP A 93 10.06 -5.36 -7.09
CA ASP A 93 9.89 -4.80 -8.43
C ASP A 93 8.53 -4.09 -8.58
N THR A 94 8.09 -3.42 -7.52
CA THR A 94 6.79 -2.77 -7.48
C THR A 94 6.78 -1.48 -8.29
N MET A 95 5.70 -1.28 -9.05
CA MET A 95 5.35 0.04 -9.61
C MET A 95 4.81 1.01 -8.54
N TYR A 96 4.56 0.50 -7.33
CA TYR A 96 3.97 1.21 -6.23
C TYR A 96 5.02 1.55 -5.15
N PHE A 97 4.80 1.15 -3.89
CA PHE A 97 5.61 1.56 -2.75
C PHE A 97 6.85 0.70 -2.66
N THR A 98 8.02 1.32 -2.61
CA THR A 98 9.24 0.59 -2.28
C THR A 98 9.01 -0.19 -0.98
N PRO A 99 9.55 -1.41 -0.87
CA PRO A 99 9.35 -2.23 0.32
C PRO A 99 9.72 -1.52 1.63
N ASP A 100 10.69 -0.62 1.61
CA ASP A 100 11.11 0.20 2.76
C ASP A 100 10.01 1.12 3.27
N LEU A 101 9.21 1.71 2.38
CA LEU A 101 8.10 2.60 2.76
C LEU A 101 6.84 1.83 3.18
N ASN A 102 6.77 0.53 2.93
CA ASN A 102 5.59 -0.30 3.15
C ASN A 102 5.92 -1.60 3.91
N ALA A 103 6.15 -2.72 3.21
CA ALA A 103 6.24 -4.05 3.83
C ALA A 103 7.31 -4.15 4.93
N ARG A 104 8.52 -3.61 4.70
CA ARG A 104 9.60 -3.61 5.70
C ARG A 104 9.25 -2.72 6.88
N ARG A 105 8.66 -1.54 6.64
CA ARG A 105 8.19 -0.65 7.71
C ARG A 105 7.10 -1.29 8.57
N ILE A 106 6.16 -2.02 7.99
CA ILE A 106 5.14 -2.74 8.75
C ILE A 106 5.81 -3.81 9.60
N PHE A 107 6.70 -4.62 9.00
CA PHE A 107 7.38 -5.70 9.69
C PHE A 107 8.23 -5.22 10.88
N THR A 108 8.97 -4.11 10.73
CA THR A 108 9.79 -3.55 11.82
C THR A 108 8.97 -2.99 12.97
N ARG A 109 7.68 -2.70 12.77
CA ARG A 109 6.76 -2.22 13.82
C ARG A 109 6.06 -3.36 14.57
N LEU A 110 6.15 -4.60 14.09
CA LEU A 110 5.64 -5.79 14.80
C LEU A 110 6.64 -6.29 15.87
N THR A 111 7.13 -5.37 16.70
CA THR A 111 8.18 -5.64 17.69
C THR A 111 7.70 -6.50 18.86
N HIS A 112 6.40 -6.48 19.14
CA HIS A 112 5.77 -7.25 20.22
C HIS A 112 5.51 -8.72 19.87
N LEU A 113 5.58 -9.07 18.58
CA LEU A 113 5.42 -10.46 18.14
C LEU A 113 6.74 -11.23 18.23
N PRO A 114 6.72 -12.48 18.75
CA PRO A 114 7.86 -13.39 18.69
C PRO A 114 8.39 -13.60 17.27
N GLU A 115 9.70 -13.86 17.13
CA GLU A 115 10.35 -14.02 15.82
C GLU A 115 9.83 -15.24 15.02
N ASP A 116 9.40 -16.30 15.71
CA ASP A 116 8.78 -17.47 15.10
C ASP A 116 7.32 -17.22 14.67
N ARG A 117 6.70 -16.13 15.14
CA ARG A 117 5.30 -15.75 14.84
C ARG A 117 5.20 -14.69 13.75
N LYS A 118 6.33 -14.21 13.19
CA LYS A 118 6.32 -13.24 12.11
C LYS A 118 7.32 -13.59 11.02
N ALA A 119 6.97 -13.33 9.78
CA ALA A 119 7.87 -13.51 8.65
C ALA A 119 7.72 -12.38 7.63
N LEU A 120 8.81 -12.06 6.95
CA LEU A 120 8.86 -11.06 5.88
C LEU A 120 9.26 -11.74 4.57
N TRP A 121 8.47 -11.53 3.52
CA TRP A 121 8.78 -12.02 2.18
C TRP A 121 8.72 -10.90 1.13
N VAL A 122 9.89 -10.42 0.74
CA VAL A 122 10.09 -9.37 -0.28
C VAL A 122 11.09 -9.86 -1.34
N PRO A 123 10.62 -10.67 -2.31
CA PRO A 123 11.44 -11.19 -3.40
C PRO A 123 11.62 -10.14 -4.50
N SER A 124 12.64 -10.37 -5.35
CA SER A 124 12.86 -9.73 -6.65
C SER A 124 12.75 -10.77 -7.77
N GLY A 125 12.45 -10.35 -9.00
CA GLY A 125 12.24 -11.22 -10.15
C GLY A 125 10.79 -11.70 -10.26
N VAL A 126 10.27 -11.76 -11.48
CA VAL A 126 8.86 -12.13 -11.74
C VAL A 126 8.58 -13.55 -11.24
N GLU A 127 9.48 -14.47 -11.50
CA GLU A 127 9.44 -15.89 -11.14
C GLU A 127 9.40 -16.13 -9.63
N PHE A 128 9.96 -15.22 -8.84
CA PHE A 128 9.94 -15.31 -7.38
C PHE A 128 8.83 -14.45 -6.75
N GLY A 129 8.01 -13.78 -7.55
CA GLY A 129 6.92 -12.92 -7.07
C GLY A 129 7.36 -11.51 -6.69
N GLY A 130 8.37 -10.98 -7.38
CA GLY A 130 8.88 -9.62 -7.18
C GLY A 130 7.91 -8.52 -7.58
N GLN A 131 6.90 -8.84 -8.39
CA GLN A 131 5.85 -7.94 -8.82
C GLN A 131 4.72 -7.75 -7.79
N GLN A 132 3.99 -6.64 -7.91
CA GLN A 132 2.85 -6.33 -7.05
C GLN A 132 1.84 -7.48 -7.04
N ALA A 133 1.27 -7.78 -5.86
CA ALA A 133 0.34 -8.90 -5.65
C ALA A 133 0.87 -10.28 -6.08
N LYS A 134 2.19 -10.41 -6.32
CA LYS A 134 2.86 -11.62 -6.80
C LYS A 134 2.37 -12.07 -8.18
N ILE A 135 1.91 -11.13 -9.00
CA ILE A 135 1.54 -11.42 -10.39
C ILE A 135 2.75 -12.01 -11.12
N GLY A 136 2.52 -13.11 -11.85
CA GLY A 136 3.58 -13.89 -12.50
C GLY A 136 4.15 -15.05 -11.67
N ALA A 137 3.88 -15.11 -10.36
CA ALA A 137 4.35 -16.21 -9.49
C ALA A 137 3.27 -16.66 -8.49
N ILE A 138 2.03 -16.85 -8.95
CA ILE A 138 0.91 -17.26 -8.10
C ILE A 138 1.20 -18.61 -7.44
N GLY A 139 1.77 -19.59 -8.15
CA GLY A 139 2.14 -20.89 -7.58
C GLY A 139 3.11 -20.76 -6.40
N VAL A 140 4.18 -19.98 -6.58
CA VAL A 140 5.17 -19.70 -5.51
C VAL A 140 4.52 -18.99 -4.33
N LYS A 141 3.63 -18.01 -4.59
CA LYS A 141 2.86 -17.33 -3.55
C LYS A 141 2.04 -18.32 -2.73
N GLN A 142 1.27 -19.18 -3.39
CA GLN A 142 0.41 -20.14 -2.70
C GLN A 142 1.26 -21.12 -1.88
N GLN A 143 2.30 -21.70 -2.48
CA GLN A 143 3.19 -22.63 -1.78
C GLN A 143 3.79 -22.01 -0.52
N ARG A 144 4.35 -20.80 -0.60
CA ARG A 144 4.96 -20.12 0.56
C ARG A 144 3.92 -19.76 1.62
N MET A 145 2.75 -19.30 1.22
CA MET A 145 1.68 -18.95 2.16
C MET A 145 1.18 -20.18 2.91
N PHE A 146 0.94 -21.30 2.22
CA PHE A 146 0.53 -22.55 2.86
C PHE A 146 1.62 -23.15 3.72
N ALA A 147 2.88 -23.16 3.28
CA ALA A 147 3.99 -23.63 4.11
C ALA A 147 4.13 -22.82 5.41
N TRP A 148 3.96 -21.49 5.33
CA TRP A 148 3.92 -20.65 6.52
C TRP A 148 2.73 -20.97 7.43
N LEU A 149 1.53 -21.12 6.86
CA LEU A 149 0.34 -21.48 7.63
C LEU A 149 0.50 -22.85 8.30
N ASP A 150 1.04 -23.84 7.61
CA ASP A 150 1.28 -25.18 8.14
C ASP A 150 2.23 -25.12 9.34
N GLN A 151 3.29 -24.30 9.27
CA GLN A 151 4.18 -24.05 10.41
C GLN A 151 3.46 -23.40 11.59
N GLN A 152 2.64 -22.37 11.34
CA GLN A 152 1.97 -21.61 12.40
C GLN A 152 0.77 -22.33 13.04
N LEU A 153 0.20 -23.30 12.32
CA LEU A 153 -0.93 -24.13 12.75
C LEU A 153 -0.50 -25.55 13.12
N GLU A 154 0.80 -25.84 13.08
CA GLU A 154 1.38 -27.15 13.41
C GLU A 154 0.77 -28.31 12.59
N ILE A 155 0.53 -28.06 11.30
CA ILE A 155 -0.02 -29.06 10.37
C ILE A 155 1.14 -29.77 9.67
N HIS A 156 1.18 -31.10 9.80
CA HIS A 156 2.10 -31.96 9.06
C HIS A 156 1.35 -32.60 7.88
N ARG A 157 1.86 -32.45 6.66
CA ARG A 157 1.32 -33.05 5.42
C ARG A 157 2.30 -34.05 4.83
#